data_AF-A0A239B6W1-F1
#
_entry.id   AF-A0A239B6W1-F1
#
_cell.length_a   1.000
_cell.length_b   1.000
_cell.length_c   1.000
_cell.angle_alpha   90.00
_cell.angle_beta   90.00
_cell.angle_gamma   90.00
#
_symmetry.space_group_name_H-M   'P 1'
#
loop_
_entity.id
_entity.type
_entity.pdbx_description
1 polymer ?
#
loop_
_entity_poly.entity_id
_entity_poly.type
_entity_poly.pdbx_seq_one_letter_code
_entity_poly.pdbx_strand_id
1 'polypeptide(L)'
;MKKWYSFIDKIYRKENLELAFKRVKRNNGAPGIDGETVSNFAYKLEMNIEFLHERLKTNTYKPSPVRRTEIEKPDGGIRLLGIPTVKDRVVQQAIVNVIEPIFDKTFHPSSYGYRPNHSQQPEVY
;
A
#
# COMPACT_ATOMS: atom_id res chain seq x y z
N MET A 1 -15.87 -21.40 -14.85
CA MET A 1 -14.67 -20.88 -14.15
C MET A 1 -14.89 -19.41 -13.79
N LYS A 2 -15.02 -19.06 -12.50
CA LYS A 2 -15.17 -17.67 -12.06
C LYS A 2 -13.87 -16.91 -12.41
N LYS A 3 -13.98 -15.91 -13.29
CA LYS A 3 -12.87 -15.21 -13.94
C LYS A 3 -12.10 -14.36 -12.93
N TRP A 4 -10.89 -14.80 -12.57
CA TRP A 4 -9.88 -14.00 -11.84
C TRP A 4 -9.50 -12.69 -12.56
N TYR A 5 -9.86 -12.55 -13.84
CA TYR A 5 -9.75 -11.32 -14.64
C TYR A 5 -10.56 -10.12 -14.11
N SER A 6 -11.36 -10.25 -13.05
CA SER A 6 -12.24 -9.18 -12.55
C SER A 6 -11.62 -8.24 -11.51
N PHE A 7 -10.43 -8.50 -10.97
CA PHE A 7 -9.84 -7.61 -9.95
C PHE A 7 -8.66 -6.81 -10.46
N ILE A 8 -7.82 -7.41 -11.31
CA ILE A 8 -6.63 -6.75 -11.80
C ILE A 8 -6.96 -5.49 -12.62
N ASP A 9 -8.07 -5.51 -13.37
CA ASP A 9 -8.57 -4.35 -14.11
C ASP A 9 -8.99 -3.19 -13.20
N LYS A 10 -9.39 -3.47 -11.96
CA LYS A 10 -9.73 -2.44 -10.96
C LYS A 10 -8.47 -1.92 -10.27
N ILE A 11 -7.47 -2.77 -10.09
CA ILE A 11 -6.21 -2.41 -9.43
C ILE A 11 -5.45 -1.38 -10.28
N TYR A 12 -5.26 -1.63 -11.58
CA TYR A 12 -4.42 -0.75 -12.42
C TYR A 12 -5.13 0.50 -12.96
N ARG A 13 -6.43 0.72 -12.67
CA ARG A 13 -7.13 1.95 -13.06
C ARG A 13 -6.39 3.18 -12.52
N LYS A 14 -6.16 4.18 -13.38
CA LYS A 14 -5.40 5.38 -13.02
C LYS A 14 -6.03 6.09 -11.83
N GLU A 15 -7.35 6.14 -11.77
CA GLU A 15 -8.11 6.75 -10.67
C GLU A 15 -7.87 6.01 -9.34
N ASN A 16 -7.78 4.67 -9.37
CA ASN A 16 -7.48 3.88 -8.17
C ASN A 16 -6.02 4.05 -7.74
N LEU A 17 -5.07 4.11 -8.69
CA LEU A 17 -3.66 4.36 -8.42
C LEU A 17 -3.44 5.75 -7.81
N GLU A 18 -4.15 6.77 -8.31
CA GLU A 18 -4.13 8.12 -7.74
C GLU A 18 -4.73 8.15 -6.33
N LEU A 19 -5.85 7.47 -6.11
CA LEU A 19 -6.46 7.33 -4.78
C LEU A 19 -5.51 6.62 -3.80
N ALA A 20 -4.85 5.56 -4.27
CA ALA A 20 -3.83 4.85 -3.52
C ALA A 20 -2.65 5.77 -3.18
N PHE A 21 -2.18 6.57 -4.13
CA PHE A 21 -1.13 7.55 -3.88
C PHE A 21 -1.54 8.60 -2.84
N LYS A 22 -2.78 9.10 -2.85
CA LYS A 22 -3.27 10.02 -1.81
C LYS A 22 -3.13 9.42 -0.40
N ARG A 23 -3.46 8.14 -0.22
CA ARG A 23 -3.28 7.42 1.06
C ARG A 23 -1.80 7.26 1.42
N VAL A 24 -0.95 6.86 0.46
CA VAL A 24 0.50 6.73 0.67
C VAL A 24 1.13 8.08 1.04
N LYS A 25 0.70 9.16 0.39
CA LYS A 25 1.17 10.53 0.66
C LYS A 25 0.80 10.97 2.06
N ARG A 26 -0.43 10.70 2.51
CA ARG A 26 -0.88 10.99 3.89
C ARG A 26 -0.03 10.28 4.94
N ASN A 27 0.38 9.04 4.68
CA ASN A 27 1.22 8.28 5.61
C ASN A 27 2.67 8.79 5.69
N ASN A 28 3.12 9.55 4.69
CA ASN A 28 4.43 10.23 4.62
C ASN A 28 5.64 9.36 5.05
N GLY A 29 5.63 8.07 4.67
CA GLY A 29 6.67 7.12 5.07
C GLY A 29 8.01 7.38 4.39
N ALA A 30 9.09 6.98 5.07
CA ALA A 30 10.46 7.06 4.58
C ALA A 30 10.66 6.44 3.17
N PRO A 31 11.67 6.89 2.41
CA PRO A 31 11.96 6.34 1.09
C PRO A 31 12.39 4.87 1.15
N GLY A 32 12.13 4.13 0.07
CA GLY A 32 12.54 2.74 -0.09
C GLY A 32 14.02 2.61 -0.49
N ILE A 33 14.37 1.50 -1.14
CA ILE A 33 15.75 1.20 -1.53
C ILE A 33 16.27 2.10 -2.67
N ASP A 34 15.35 2.68 -3.45
CA ASP A 34 15.63 3.59 -4.56
C ASP A 34 15.80 5.06 -4.13
N GLY A 35 15.60 5.37 -2.84
CA GLY A 35 15.75 6.72 -2.30
C GLY A 35 14.65 7.71 -2.72
N GLU A 36 13.65 7.28 -3.51
CA GLU A 36 12.58 8.18 -3.96
C GLU A 36 11.67 8.55 -2.78
N THR A 37 11.50 9.86 -2.55
CA THR A 37 10.60 10.38 -1.53
C THR A 37 9.18 10.52 -2.06
N VAL A 38 8.21 10.57 -1.15
CA VAL A 38 6.81 10.85 -1.50
C VAL A 38 6.66 12.17 -2.28
N SER A 39 7.44 13.19 -1.92
CA SER A 39 7.43 14.49 -2.62
C SER A 39 7.96 14.40 -4.03
N ASN A 40 9.04 13.65 -4.25
CA ASN A 40 9.59 13.43 -5.60
C ASN A 40 8.62 12.65 -6.48
N PHE A 41 7.98 11.62 -5.91
CA PHE A 41 6.93 10.87 -6.61
C PHE A 41 5.74 11.77 -6.97
N ALA A 42 5.34 12.67 -6.05
CA ALA A 42 4.26 13.63 -6.27
C ALA A 42 4.58 14.64 -7.38
N TYR A 43 5.83 15.09 -7.46
CA TYR A 43 6.27 16.05 -8.48
C TYR A 43 6.12 15.48 -9.90
N LYS A 44 6.26 14.15 -10.05
CA LYS A 44 6.10 13.43 -11.33
C LYS A 44 4.84 12.57 -11.36
N LEU A 45 3.79 12.98 -10.65
CA LEU A 45 2.64 12.11 -10.35
C LEU A 45 2.02 11.50 -11.61
N GLU A 46 1.68 12.32 -12.61
CA GLU A 46 1.04 11.85 -13.85
C GLU A 46 1.89 10.79 -14.55
N MET A 47 3.18 11.06 -14.75
CA MET A 47 4.13 10.13 -15.36
C MET A 47 4.26 8.82 -14.55
N ASN A 48 4.30 8.93 -13.22
CA ASN A 48 4.42 7.77 -12.34
C ASN A 48 3.15 6.91 -12.35
N ILE A 49 1.97 7.53 -12.39
CA ILE A 49 0.68 6.82 -12.51
C ILE A 49 0.57 6.13 -13.86
N GLU A 50 0.97 6.79 -14.95
CA GLU A 50 0.99 6.19 -16.29
C GLU A 50 1.92 4.97 -16.32
N PHE A 51 3.13 5.12 -15.78
CA PHE A 51 4.10 4.05 -15.68
C PHE A 51 3.55 2.83 -14.93
N LEU A 52 2.88 3.06 -13.80
CA LEU A 52 2.26 1.98 -13.02
C LEU A 52 1.09 1.34 -13.76
N HIS A 53 0.22 2.15 -14.36
CA HIS A 53 -0.93 1.69 -15.15
C HIS A 53 -0.48 0.71 -16.24
N GLU A 54 0.43 1.15 -17.11
CA GLU A 54 0.87 0.35 -18.25
C GLU A 54 1.59 -0.92 -17.81
N ARG A 55 2.46 -0.85 -16.80
CA ARG A 55 3.18 -2.03 -16.33
C ARG A 55 2.31 -3.05 -15.63
N LEU A 56 1.32 -2.62 -14.86
CA LEU A 56 0.38 -3.54 -14.22
C LEU A 56 -0.56 -4.16 -15.25
N LYS A 57 -1.07 -3.36 -16.19
CA LYS A 57 -1.97 -3.80 -17.27
C LYS A 57 -1.30 -4.82 -18.20
N THR A 58 -0.04 -4.62 -18.52
CA THR A 58 0.75 -5.52 -19.37
C THR A 58 1.44 -6.66 -18.61
N ASN A 59 1.22 -6.76 -17.29
CA ASN A 59 1.86 -7.74 -16.42
C ASN A 59 3.41 -7.71 -16.46
N THR A 60 3.98 -6.52 -16.65
CA THR A 60 5.44 -6.28 -16.70
C THR A 60 5.97 -5.57 -15.45
N TYR A 61 5.10 -5.25 -14.50
CA TYR A 61 5.50 -4.66 -13.21
C TYR A 61 6.38 -5.63 -12.42
N LYS A 62 7.53 -5.14 -11.93
CA LYS A 62 8.43 -5.87 -11.04
C LYS A 62 8.60 -5.08 -9.74
N PRO A 63 8.16 -5.62 -8.59
CA PRO A 63 8.37 -4.97 -7.30
C PRO A 63 9.86 -4.84 -6.97
N SER A 64 10.22 -3.78 -6.25
CA SER A 64 11.59 -3.62 -5.75
C SER A 64 11.77 -4.38 -4.42
N PRO A 65 13.01 -4.80 -4.08
CA PRO A 65 13.31 -5.26 -2.73
C PRO A 65 12.98 -4.19 -1.68
N VAL A 66 12.52 -4.61 -0.50
CA VAL A 66 12.28 -3.70 0.62
C VAL A 66 13.61 -3.26 1.24
N ARG A 67 13.73 -1.97 1.59
CA ARG A 67 14.89 -1.44 2.32
C ARG A 67 14.79 -1.85 3.79
N ARG A 68 15.84 -2.47 4.33
CA ARG A 68 15.91 -2.78 5.76
C ARG A 68 16.29 -1.54 6.56
N THR A 69 15.62 -1.32 7.68
CA THR A 69 16.02 -0.33 8.69
C THR A 69 15.83 -0.93 10.07
N GLU A 70 16.69 -0.50 10.99
CA GLU A 70 16.66 -0.90 12.39
C GLU A 70 15.97 0.20 13.20
N ILE A 71 15.09 -0.19 14.11
CA ILE A 71 14.48 0.71 15.10
C ILE A 71 14.59 0.04 16.46
N GLU A 72 15.03 0.79 17.47
CA GLU A 72 15.07 0.31 18.85
C GLU A 72 13.66 0.07 19.39
N LYS A 73 13.49 -1.04 20.12
CA LYS A 73 12.23 -1.30 20.82
C LYS A 73 12.20 -0.58 22.17
N PRO A 74 11.02 -0.19 22.68
CA PRO A 74 10.90 0.44 24.00
C PRO A 74 11.42 -0.41 25.17
N ASP A 75 11.33 -1.73 25.04
CA ASP A 75 11.73 -2.73 26.06
C ASP A 75 13.14 -3.29 25.85
N GLY A 76 13.89 -2.75 24.88
CA GLY A 76 15.22 -3.21 24.51
C GLY A 76 15.25 -4.15 23.30
N GLY A 77 16.38 -4.15 22.60
CA GLY A 77 16.57 -4.91 21.35
C GLY A 77 16.12 -4.16 20.09
N ILE A 78 16.26 -4.82 18.95
CA ILE A 78 16.10 -4.21 17.62
C ILE A 78 14.85 -4.76 16.92
N ARG A 79 14.09 -3.86 16.29
CA ARG A 79 13.03 -4.18 15.33
C ARG A 79 13.54 -3.89 13.92
N LEU A 80 13.61 -4.93 13.09
CA LEU A 80 13.85 -4.78 11.66
C LEU A 80 12.54 -4.41 10.96
N LEU A 81 12.56 -3.29 10.25
CA LEU A 81 11.48 -2.90 9.33
C LEU A 81 11.92 -3.09 7.88
N GLY A 82 10.97 -3.49 7.03
CA GLY A 82 11.09 -3.44 5.58
C GLY A 82 10.29 -2.26 5.04
N ILE A 83 10.97 -1.31 4.40
CA ILE A 83 10.35 -0.15 3.78
C ILE A 83 10.30 -0.37 2.26
N PRO A 84 9.11 -0.60 1.66
CA PRO A 84 8.97 -0.67 0.21
C PRO A 84 9.20 0.69 -0.45
N THR A 85 9.49 0.71 -1.75
CA THR A 85 9.56 1.94 -2.55
C THR A 85 8.22 2.65 -2.62
N VAL A 86 8.19 3.95 -2.95
CA VAL A 86 6.92 4.70 -3.03
C VAL A 86 5.99 4.05 -4.06
N LYS A 87 6.51 3.70 -5.25
CA LYS A 87 5.73 2.99 -6.28
C LYS A 87 5.14 1.66 -5.77
N ASP A 88 5.91 0.88 -5.01
CA ASP A 88 5.44 -0.40 -4.47
C ASP A 88 4.32 -0.18 -3.45
N ARG A 89 4.45 0.84 -2.59
CA ARG A 89 3.41 1.21 -1.64
C ARG A 89 2.13 1.66 -2.35
N VAL A 90 2.24 2.40 -3.46
CA VAL A 90 1.08 2.79 -4.28
C VAL A 90 0.38 1.55 -4.84
N VAL A 91 1.13 0.61 -5.42
CA VAL A 91 0.56 -0.63 -5.96
C VAL A 91 -0.09 -1.48 -4.84
N GLN A 92 0.58 -1.66 -3.71
CA GLN A 92 0.04 -2.39 -2.56
C GLN A 92 -1.24 -1.74 -2.03
N GLN A 93 -1.26 -0.41 -1.91
CA GLN A 93 -2.44 0.31 -1.46
C GLN A 93 -3.58 0.25 -2.49
N ALA A 94 -3.29 0.23 -3.79
CA ALA A 94 -4.28 0.06 -4.84
C ALA A 94 -4.92 -1.33 -4.80
N ILE A 95 -4.16 -2.37 -4.43
CA ILE A 95 -4.69 -3.71 -4.13
C ILE A 95 -5.62 -3.65 -2.92
N VAL A 96 -5.16 -3.05 -1.81
CA VAL A 96 -5.96 -2.90 -0.57
C VAL A 96 -7.30 -2.22 -0.85
N ASN A 97 -7.32 -1.13 -1.62
CA ASN A 97 -8.57 -0.42 -1.98
C ASN A 97 -9.63 -1.33 -2.63
N VAL A 98 -9.19 -2.38 -3.34
CA VAL A 98 -10.09 -3.31 -4.04
C VAL A 98 -10.49 -4.49 -3.14
N ILE A 99 -9.55 -5.03 -2.35
CA ILE A 99 -9.80 -6.26 -1.57
C ILE A 99 -10.39 -5.98 -0.19
N GLU A 100 -10.02 -4.86 0.46
CA GLU A 100 -10.44 -4.53 1.83
C GLU A 100 -11.98 -4.47 1.98
N PRO A 101 -12.75 -3.81 1.08
CA PRO A 101 -14.22 -3.77 1.20
C PRO A 101 -14.92 -5.13 1.06
N ILE A 102 -14.21 -6.13 0.50
CA ILE A 102 -14.70 -7.49 0.28
C ILE A 102 -14.41 -8.35 1.51
N PHE A 103 -13.16 -8.32 1.99
CA PHE A 103 -12.72 -9.19 3.08
C PHE A 103 -13.05 -8.65 4.46
N ASP A 104 -13.06 -7.34 4.66
CA ASP A 104 -13.27 -6.77 6.00
C ASP A 104 -14.59 -7.23 6.62
N LYS A 105 -15.65 -7.33 5.79
CA LYS A 105 -16.98 -7.81 6.19
C LYS A 105 -17.02 -9.29 6.60
N THR A 106 -15.98 -10.06 6.28
CA THR A 106 -15.89 -11.49 6.54
C THR A 106 -15.04 -11.82 7.77
N PHE A 107 -14.32 -10.83 8.32
CA PHE A 107 -13.49 -11.04 9.48
C PHE A 107 -14.33 -11.21 10.75
N HIS A 108 -13.82 -12.03 11.68
CA HIS A 108 -14.45 -12.28 12.97
C HIS A 108 -14.63 -10.96 13.74
N PRO A 109 -15.72 -10.77 14.51
CA PRO A 109 -15.94 -9.53 15.28
C PRO A 109 -14.81 -9.17 16.25
N SER A 110 -14.12 -10.19 16.79
CA SER A 110 -12.95 -10.03 17.67
C SER A 110 -11.61 -9.83 16.92
N SER A 111 -11.64 -9.59 15.61
CA SER A 111 -10.47 -9.20 14.83
C SER A 111 -10.39 -7.67 14.76
N TYR A 112 -9.33 -7.08 15.33
CA TYR A 112 -9.19 -5.61 15.47
C TYR A 112 -8.01 -5.02 14.70
N GLY A 113 -6.96 -5.80 14.46
CA GLY A 113 -5.71 -5.30 13.91
C GLY A 113 -5.84 -4.84 12.46
N TYR A 114 -5.41 -3.61 12.17
CA TYR A 114 -5.30 -3.05 10.81
C TYR A 114 -6.62 -3.01 10.02
N ARG A 115 -7.76 -2.93 10.71
CA ARG A 115 -9.08 -2.83 10.08
C ARG A 115 -9.62 -1.41 10.16
N PRO A 116 -10.32 -0.92 9.12
CA PRO A 116 -11.00 0.38 9.17
C PRO A 116 -11.96 0.46 10.36
N ASN A 117 -11.92 1.55 11.12
CA ASN A 117 -12.78 1.80 12.28
C ASN A 117 -12.66 0.78 13.44
N HIS A 118 -11.57 0.01 13.49
CA HIS A 118 -11.20 -0.80 14.65
C HIS A 118 -9.88 -0.31 15.23
N SER A 119 -9.75 -0.35 16.56
CA SER A 119 -8.49 -0.03 17.24
C SER A 119 -8.20 -1.05 18.34
N GLN A 120 -6.96 -1.08 18.85
CA GLN A 120 -6.57 -1.97 19.95
C GLN A 120 -7.30 -1.65 21.25
N GLN A 121 -7.78 -0.42 21.41
CA GLN A 121 -8.61 -0.02 22.53
C GLN A 121 -10.08 -0.04 22.05
N PRO A 122 -10.95 -0.86 22.66
CA PRO A 122 -12.38 -0.63 22.49
C PRO A 122 -12.71 0.78 22.99
N GLU A 123 -13.58 1.52 22.30
CA GLU A 123 -14.14 2.76 22.84
C GLU A 123 -14.78 2.43 24.19
N VAL A 124 -14.12 2.84 25.28
CA VAL A 124 -14.67 2.73 26.63
C VAL A 124 -15.69 3.86 26.75
N TYR A 125 -16.98 3.51 26.73
CA TYR A 125 -18.05 4.40 27.16
C TYR A 125 -18.04 4.56 28.68
#